data_AF-A0A258D7F1-F1
#
_entry.id   AF-A0A258D7F1-F1
#
_cell.length_a   1.000
_cell.length_b   1.000
_cell.length_c   1.000
_cell.angle_alpha   90.00
_cell.angle_beta   90.00
_cell.angle_gamma   90.00
#
_symmetry.space_group_name_H-M   'P 1'
#
loop_
_entity.id
_entity.type
_entity.pdbx_description
1 polymer ?
#
loop_
_entity_poly.entity_id
_entity_poly.type
_entity_poly.pdbx_seq_one_letter_code
_entity_poly.pdbx_strand_id
1 'polypeptide(L)' 'AMRMTVISVRDTLIAWYERRGYRLTGETQPFPYGDARFGLPQRDDLAFVVMEKAL' A
#
# COMPACT_ATOMS: atom_id res chain seq x y z
N ALA A 1 -12.02 10.59 7.79
CA ALA A 1 -10.66 10.02 7.70
C ALA A 1 -10.31 9.83 6.23
N MET A 2 -9.06 10.07 5.84
CA MET A 2 -8.57 9.75 4.50
C MET A 2 -8.01 8.32 4.48
N ARG A 3 -8.26 7.57 3.40
CA ARG A 3 -7.81 6.17 3.24
C ARG A 3 -6.99 6.02 1.97
N MET A 4 -5.93 5.22 2.03
CA MET A 4 -4.98 5.02 0.94
C MET A 4 -4.38 3.63 1.00
N THR A 5 -4.02 3.08 -0.17
CA THR A 5 -3.31 1.80 -0.31
C THR A 5 -1.87 2.03 -0.74
N VAL A 6 -0.94 1.25 -0.19
CA VAL A 6 0.49 1.28 -0.54
C VAL A 6 0.98 -0.14 -0.78
N ILE A 7 1.86 -0.37 -1.75
CA ILE A 7 2.43 -1.71 -1.99
C ILE A 7 3.21 -2.14 -0.74
N SER A 8 2.92 -3.35 -0.24
CA SER A 8 3.44 -3.90 1.02
C SER A 8 4.96 -3.88 1.13
N VAL A 9 5.67 -4.15 0.03
CA VAL A 9 7.15 -4.19 0.01
C VAL A 9 7.83 -2.80 -0.02
N ARG A 10 7.06 -1.71 0.07
CA ARG A 10 7.59 -0.33 0.00
C ARG A 10 7.74 0.29 1.39
N ASP A 11 8.55 -0.33 2.25
CA ASP A 11 8.75 0.07 3.65
C ASP A 11 9.09 1.56 3.82
N THR A 12 9.98 2.11 3.00
CA THR A 12 10.36 3.53 3.06
C THR A 12 9.17 4.47 2.78
N LEU A 13 8.29 4.07 1.86
CA LEU A 13 7.10 4.86 1.52
C LEU A 13 6.05 4.76 2.62
N ILE A 14 5.83 3.56 3.17
CA ILE A 14 4.96 3.34 4.34
C ILE A 14 5.43 4.22 5.50
N ALA A 15 6.71 4.14 5.88
CA ALA A 15 7.27 4.94 6.96
C ALA A 15 7.15 6.45 6.70
N TRP A 16 7.22 6.89 5.44
CA TRP A 16 6.99 8.29 5.08
C TRP A 16 5.55 8.74 5.35
N TYR A 17 4.57 7.90 5.01
CA TYR A 17 3.16 8.18 5.31
C TYR A 17 2.85 8.12 6.81
N GLU A 18 3.48 7.22 7.56
CA GLU A 18 3.35 7.16 9.01
C GLU A 18 3.80 8.47 9.68
N ARG A 19 4.95 9.01 9.26
CA ARG A 19 5.43 10.33 9.72
C ARG A 19 4.49 11.48 9.39
N ARG A 20 3.60 11.32 8.39
CA ARG A 20 2.59 12.32 7.99
C ARG A 20 1.24 12.13 8.69
N GLY A 21 1.16 11.22 9.65
CA GLY A 21 -0.02 10.95 10.46
C GLY A 21 -0.96 9.89 9.88
N TYR A 22 -0.54 9.17 8.84
CA TYR A 22 -1.23 7.94 8.46
C TYR A 22 -0.87 6.81 9.43
N ARG A 23 -1.74 5.82 9.56
CA ARG A 23 -1.50 4.60 10.35
C ARG A 23 -1.95 3.39 9.55
N LEU A 24 -1.22 2.29 9.67
CA LEU A 24 -1.65 0.99 9.15
C LEU A 24 -2.96 0.57 9.82
N THR A 25 -3.92 0.09 9.03
CA THR A 25 -5.18 -0.45 9.56
C THR A 25 -5.09 -1.94 9.88
N GLY A 26 -4.03 -2.61 9.43
CA GLY A 26 -3.89 -4.07 9.47
C GLY A 26 -4.59 -4.79 8.31
N GLU A 27 -5.36 -4.07 7.49
CA GLU A 27 -5.98 -4.64 6.30
C GLU A 27 -5.01 -4.70 5.12
N THR A 28 -5.14 -5.75 4.32
CA THR A 28 -4.40 -5.94 3.06
C THR A 28 -5.34 -6.22 1.90
N GLN A 29 -4.98 -5.77 0.70
CA GLN A 29 -5.70 -6.05 -0.54
C GLN A 29 -4.78 -6.74 -1.55
N PRO A 30 -5.29 -7.66 -2.40
CA PRO A 30 -4.45 -8.32 -3.39
C PRO A 30 -3.93 -7.32 -4.43
N PHE A 31 -2.69 -7.50 -4.87
CA PHE A 31 -2.18 -6.78 -6.03
C PHE A 31 -2.77 -7.36 -7.33
N PRO A 32 -3.23 -6.54 -8.29
CA PRO A 32 -3.84 -7.02 -9.52
C PRO A 32 -2.79 -7.53 -10.51
N TYR A 33 -2.35 -8.78 -10.32
CA TYR A 33 -1.51 -9.47 -11.28
C TYR A 33 -2.18 -9.57 -12.65
N GLY A 34 -1.40 -9.33 -13.71
CA GLY A 34 -1.89 -9.38 -15.09
C GLY A 34 -2.57 -8.10 -15.59
N ASP A 35 -2.69 -7.06 -14.76
CA ASP A 35 -3.15 -5.74 -15.20
C ASP A 35 -1.95 -4.88 -15.65
N ALA A 36 -1.77 -4.78 -16.97
CA ALA A 36 -0.66 -4.05 -17.58
C ALA A 36 -0.58 -2.56 -17.18
N ARG A 37 -1.66 -1.96 -16.65
CA ARG A 37 -1.65 -0.57 -16.14
C ARG A 37 -0.74 -0.38 -14.93
N PHE A 38 -0.45 -1.47 -14.21
CA PHE A 38 0.43 -1.46 -13.04
C PHE A 38 1.86 -1.88 -13.38
N GLY A 39 2.16 -2.05 -14.67
CA GLY A 39 3.42 -2.60 -15.16
C GLY A 39 3.47 -4.12 -15.07
N LEU A 40 4.60 -4.70 -15.47
CA LEU A 40 4.85 -6.13 -15.33
C LEU A 40 5.51 -6.39 -13.97
N PRO A 41 4.81 -6.99 -12.99
CA PRO A 41 5.39 -7.27 -11.70
C PRO A 41 6.51 -8.31 -11.83
N GLN A 42 7.65 -8.04 -11.20
CA GLN A 42 8.81 -8.93 -11.16
C GLN A 42 8.76 -9.91 -9.97
N ARG A 43 7.72 -9.82 -9.15
CA ARG A 43 7.47 -10.61 -7.94
C ARG A 43 6.03 -11.09 -7.97
N ASP A 44 5.76 -12.20 -7.29
CA ASP A 44 4.44 -12.84 -7.17
C ASP A 44 3.80 -12.66 -5.78
N ASP A 45 4.49 -11.99 -4.85
CA ASP A 45 4.08 -11.79 -3.45
C ASP A 45 3.63 -10.35 -3.09
N LEU A 46 3.43 -9.48 -4.09
CA LEU A 46 2.89 -8.14 -3.90
C LEU A 46 1.45 -8.15 -3.37
N ALA A 47 1.21 -7.28 -2.39
CA ALA A 47 -0.09 -6.91 -1.89
C ALA A 47 -0.12 -5.40 -1.63
N PHE A 48 -1.30 -4.84 -1.41
CA PHE A 48 -1.46 -3.51 -0.84
C PHE A 48 -1.71 -3.61 0.66
N VAL A 49 -1.07 -2.77 1.45
CA VAL A 49 -1.46 -2.47 2.82
C VAL A 49 -2.38 -1.25 2.82
N VAL A 50 -3.34 -1.21 3.73
CA VAL A 50 -4.24 -0.06 3.87
C VAL A 50 -3.80 0.83 5.01
N MET A 51 -3.79 2.14 4.73
CA MET A 51 -3.44 3.19 5.67
C MET A 51 -4.56 4.22 5.79
N GLU A 52 -4.75 4.74 7.00
CA GLU A 52 -5.75 5.77 7.29
C GLU A 52 -5.14 6.96 8.03
N LYS A 53 -5.68 8.15 7.76
CA LYS A 53 -5.37 9.38 8.50
C LYS A 53 -6.65 10.02 9.00
N ALA A 54 -6.73 10.29 10.31
CA ALA A 54 -7.81 11.08 10.89
C ALA A 54 -7.74 12.51 10.30
N LEU A 55 -8.90 13.03 9.89
CA LEU A 55 -9.01 14.40 9.35
C LEU A 55 -8.94 15.42 10.49
#